data_AF-A0A358IVX0-F1
#
_entry.id   AF-A0A358IVX0-F1
#
_cell.length_a   1.000
_cell.length_b   1.000
_cell.length_c   1.000
_cell.angle_alpha   90.00
_cell.angle_beta   90.00
_cell.angle_gamma   90.00
#
_symmetry.space_group_name_H-M   'P 1'
#
loop_
_entity.id
_entity.type
_entity.pdbx_description
1 polymer ?
#
loop_
_entity_poly.entity_id
_entity_poly.type
_entity_poly.pdbx_seq_one_letter_code
_entity_poly.pdbx_strand_id
1 'polypeptide(L)'
;MTHRPTSRHGDQTLALLTDPYRRLSHLFEQAGADVVETRLALKETTCLRGREAARIFYDETRIVRAGAMPAPVRRTLLGEGGVQGLDGEAHRARKG
;
A
#
# COMPACT_ATOMS: atom_id res chain seq x y z
N MET A 1 14.22 -8.51 -14.30
CA MET A 1 13.66 -8.65 -12.94
C MET A 1 13.91 -10.08 -12.49
N THR A 2 14.91 -10.29 -11.65
CA THR A 2 15.17 -11.61 -11.04
C THR A 2 14.15 -11.83 -9.93
N HIS A 3 13.22 -12.76 -10.13
CA HIS A 3 12.18 -13.11 -9.17
C HIS A 3 12.83 -13.80 -7.95
N ARG A 4 13.09 -13.04 -6.90
CA ARG A 4 13.56 -13.55 -5.59
C ARG A 4 12.32 -14.06 -4.82
N PRO A 5 12.39 -15.19 -4.10
CA PRO A 5 11.23 -15.72 -3.38
C PRO A 5 10.65 -14.66 -2.43
N THR A 6 9.33 -14.48 -2.47
CA THR A 6 8.63 -13.58 -1.54
C THR A 6 8.78 -14.15 -0.14
N SER A 7 9.51 -13.44 0.73
CA SER A 7 9.53 -13.75 2.16
C SER A 7 8.16 -13.42 2.73
N ARG A 8 7.37 -14.45 3.06
CA ARG A 8 6.06 -14.28 3.72
C ARG A 8 6.26 -13.98 5.20
N HIS A 9 5.91 -12.76 5.59
CA HIS A 9 5.92 -12.33 6.98
C HIS A 9 4.53 -12.47 7.60
N GLY A 10 4.47 -12.75 8.91
CA GLY A 10 3.23 -12.66 9.69
C GLY A 10 2.66 -11.24 9.73
N ASP A 11 1.58 -11.03 10.47
CA ASP A 11 0.94 -9.71 10.56
C ASP A 11 1.88 -8.67 11.20
N GLN A 12 2.12 -7.57 10.49
CA GLN A 12 3.04 -6.50 10.88
C GLN A 12 2.33 -5.26 11.38
N THR A 13 1.02 -5.31 11.64
CA THR A 13 0.24 -4.13 12.06
C THR A 13 0.81 -3.48 13.31
N LEU A 14 1.08 -4.26 14.37
CA LEU A 14 1.64 -3.71 15.61
C LEU A 14 3.05 -3.13 15.38
N ALA A 15 3.89 -3.85 14.62
CA ALA A 15 5.23 -3.41 14.31
C ALA A 15 5.25 -2.15 13.42
N LEU A 16 4.24 -1.97 12.57
CA LEU A 16 4.03 -0.75 11.80
C LEU A 16 3.56 0.40 12.70
N LEU A 17 2.68 0.15 13.67
CA LEU A 17 2.22 1.19 14.59
C LEU A 17 3.35 1.71 15.50
N THR A 18 4.33 0.88 15.84
CA THR A 18 5.47 1.29 16.68
C THR A 18 6.63 1.91 15.91
N ASP A 19 6.79 1.62 14.61
CA ASP A 19 7.87 2.15 13.76
C ASP A 19 7.38 2.47 12.33
N PRO A 20 6.41 3.41 12.17
CA PRO A 20 5.58 3.54 10.96
C PRO A 20 6.35 3.90 9.69
N TYR A 21 7.49 4.58 9.81
CA TYR A 21 8.28 5.02 8.66
C TYR A 21 9.39 4.04 8.26
N ARG A 22 9.90 3.22 9.19
CA ARG A 22 11.05 2.33 8.93
C ARG A 22 10.68 0.85 8.89
N ARG A 23 9.53 0.45 9.43
CA ARG A 23 9.14 -0.97 9.53
C ARG A 23 9.25 -1.71 8.20
N LEU A 24 8.74 -1.11 7.12
CA LEU A 24 8.80 -1.70 5.78
C LEU A 24 10.23 -1.72 5.22
N SER A 25 11.02 -0.66 5.43
CA SER A 25 12.44 -0.63 5.05
C SER A 25 13.21 -1.81 5.65
N HIS A 26 13.00 -2.06 6.96
CA HIS A 26 13.61 -3.21 7.63
C HIS A 26 13.16 -4.56 7.01
N LEU A 27 11.90 -4.71 6.61
CA LEU A 27 11.44 -5.93 5.92
C LEU A 27 12.15 -6.15 4.59
N PHE A 28 12.28 -5.09 3.79
CA PHE A 28 12.96 -5.17 2.50
C PHE A 28 14.46 -5.51 2.66
N GLU A 29 15.12 -4.93 3.66
CA GLU A 29 16.51 -5.24 4.01
C GLU A 29 16.69 -6.69 4.48
N GLN A 30 15.82 -7.16 5.39
CA GLN A 30 15.80 -8.55 5.87
C GLN A 30 15.60 -9.55 4.74
N ALA A 31 14.70 -9.24 3.81
CA ALA A 31 14.42 -10.09 2.64
C ALA A 31 15.52 -9.99 1.56
N GLY A 32 16.28 -8.90 1.54
CA GLY A 32 17.14 -8.50 0.43
C GLY A 32 16.36 -8.34 -0.89
N ALA A 33 15.13 -7.84 -0.81
CA ALA A 33 14.20 -7.74 -1.93
C ALA A 33 13.46 -6.39 -1.92
N ASP A 34 12.98 -5.96 -3.09
CA ASP A 34 12.17 -4.74 -3.23
C ASP A 34 10.66 -5.01 -3.19
N VAL A 35 10.29 -6.28 -2.99
CA VAL A 35 8.91 -6.77 -2.86
C VAL A 35 8.86 -7.72 -1.66
N VAL A 36 7.89 -7.50 -0.77
CA VAL A 36 7.65 -8.35 0.40
C VAL A 36 6.15 -8.61 0.55
N GLU A 37 5.79 -9.86 0.89
CA GLU A 37 4.43 -10.23 1.26
C GLU A 37 4.28 -10.25 2.78
N THR A 38 3.22 -9.62 3.29
CA THR A 38 2.90 -9.59 4.72
C THR A 38 1.39 -9.45 4.96
N ARG A 39 0.96 -9.23 6.20
CA ARG A 39 -0.39 -8.78 6.52
C ARG A 39 -0.34 -7.44 7.25
N LEU A 40 -1.25 -6.54 6.89
CA LEU A 40 -1.52 -5.28 7.58
C LEU A 40 -3.02 -5.17 7.80
N ALA A 41 -3.42 -4.84 9.02
CA ALA A 41 -4.81 -4.87 9.49
C ALA A 41 -5.53 -6.18 9.10
N LEU A 42 -4.86 -7.32 9.30
CA LEU A 42 -5.35 -8.66 8.93
C LEU A 42 -5.65 -8.84 7.44
N LYS A 43 -5.14 -7.99 6.55
CA LYS A 43 -5.27 -8.13 5.09
C LYS A 43 -3.93 -8.50 4.50
N GLU A 44 -3.90 -9.49 3.61
CA GLU A 44 -2.70 -9.77 2.81
C GLU A 44 -2.29 -8.51 2.06
N THR A 45 -1.01 -8.16 2.16
CA THR A 45 -0.48 -6.91 1.65
C THR A 45 0.86 -7.15 0.98
N THR A 46 0.94 -6.79 -0.30
CA THR A 46 2.18 -6.75 -1.06
C THR A 46 2.81 -5.37 -0.89
N CYS A 47 3.93 -5.31 -0.19
CA CYS A 47 4.71 -4.08 -0.01
C CYS A 47 5.73 -3.97 -1.13
N LEU A 48 5.85 -2.78 -1.72
CA LEU A 48 6.74 -2.50 -2.85
C LEU A 48 7.61 -1.27 -2.54
N ARG A 49 8.87 -1.26 -2.99
CA ARG A 49 9.72 -0.05 -2.96
C ARG A 49 10.47 0.18 -4.27
N GLY A 50 10.93 1.42 -4.46
CA GLY A 50 11.74 1.81 -5.61
C GLY A 50 10.94 2.39 -6.78
N ARG A 51 11.67 2.87 -7.80
CA ARG A 51 11.11 3.62 -8.94
C ARG A 51 10.14 2.77 -9.79
N GLU A 52 10.50 1.52 -10.08
CA GLU A 52 9.65 0.63 -10.87
C GLU A 52 8.35 0.28 -10.14
N ALA A 53 8.43 0.04 -8.82
CA ALA A 53 7.27 -0.16 -7.97
C ALA A 53 6.32 1.05 -8.01
N ALA A 54 6.87 2.26 -7.93
CA ALA A 54 6.05 3.48 -8.03
C ALA A 54 5.32 3.57 -9.38
N ARG A 55 5.98 3.23 -10.50
CA ARG A 55 5.33 3.20 -11.82
C ARG A 55 4.15 2.24 -11.86
N ILE A 56 4.30 1.04 -11.28
CA ILE A 56 3.22 0.05 -11.18
C ILE A 56 2.11 0.55 -10.25
N PHE A 57 2.46 1.14 -9.10
CA PHE A 57 1.49 1.63 -8.12
C PHE A 57 0.58 2.73 -8.68
N TYR A 58 1.10 3.54 -9.61
CA TYR A 58 0.33 4.60 -10.27
C TYR A 58 -0.36 4.16 -11.58
N ASP A 59 -0.19 2.91 -12.01
CA ASP A 59 -0.91 2.38 -13.18
C ASP A 59 -2.37 2.08 -12.81
N GLU A 60 -3.29 2.96 -13.22
CA GLU A 60 -4.73 2.86 -12.97
C GLU A 60 -5.37 1.62 -13.64
N THR A 61 -4.69 0.94 -14.56
CA THR A 61 -5.18 -0.34 -15.12
C THR A 61 -4.91 -1.53 -14.20
N ARG A 62 -4.05 -1.35 -13.19
CA ARG A 62 -3.61 -2.41 -12.25
C ARG A 62 -4.01 -2.14 -10.81
N ILE A 63 -4.18 -0.88 -10.43
CA ILE A 63 -4.41 -0.43 -9.05
C ILE A 63 -5.70 0.38 -8.97
N VAL A 64 -6.53 0.03 -7.99
CA VAL A 64 -7.80 0.72 -7.66
C VAL A 64 -7.68 1.30 -6.25
N ARG A 65 -8.16 2.54 -6.04
CA ARG A 65 -8.14 3.23 -4.74
C ARG A 65 -9.44 3.07 -3.97
N ALA A 66 -10.55 2.89 -4.68
CA ALA A 66 -11.87 2.70 -4.12
C ALA A 66 -11.87 1.50 -3.16
N GLY A 67 -12.33 1.75 -1.93
CA GLY A 67 -12.37 0.74 -0.87
C GLY A 67 -11.03 0.41 -0.20
N ALA A 68 -9.89 0.92 -0.71
CA ALA A 68 -8.58 0.63 -0.12
C ALA A 68 -8.35 1.37 1.21
N MET A 69 -8.94 2.56 1.37
CA MET A 69 -8.74 3.40 2.55
C MET A 69 -9.42 2.80 3.80
N PRO A 70 -8.69 2.52 4.90
CA PRO A 70 -9.26 2.01 6.14
C PRO A 70 -10.29 2.96 6.75
N ALA A 71 -11.36 2.40 7.35
CA ALA A 71 -12.44 3.19 7.94
C ALA A 71 -11.97 4.23 8.98
N PRO A 72 -11.00 3.97 9.87
CA PRO A 72 -10.51 4.99 10.79
C PRO A 72 -9.91 6.20 10.07
N VAL A 73 -9.20 6.00 8.95
CA VAL A 73 -8.58 7.08 8.18
C VAL A 73 -9.65 7.92 7.46
N ARG A 74 -10.68 7.28 6.90
CA ARG A 74 -11.81 7.99 6.28
C ARG A 74 -12.59 8.82 7.30
N ARG A 75 -12.89 8.24 8.46
CA ARG A 75 -13.71 8.91 9.50
C ARG A 75 -12.99 10.03 10.26
N THR A 76 -11.68 10.19 10.08
CA THR A 76 -10.87 11.18 10.80
C THR A 76 -10.12 12.12 9.86
N LEU A 77 -9.16 11.61 9.09
CA LEU A 77 -8.23 12.42 8.31
C LEU A 77 -8.82 12.93 6.98
N LEU A 78 -9.54 12.06 6.26
CA LEU A 78 -9.87 12.32 4.85
C LEU A 78 -11.35 12.67 4.61
N GLY A 79 -12.23 12.34 5.54
CA GLY A 79 -13.68 12.36 5.32
C GLY A 79 -14.17 11.15 4.51
N GLU A 80 -15.50 10.96 4.51
CA GLU A 80 -16.16 9.97 3.67
C GLU A 80 -16.51 10.58 2.29
N GLY A 81 -16.35 9.80 1.21
CA GLY A 81 -16.70 10.24 -0.15
C GLY A 81 -15.73 11.27 -0.78
N GLY A 82 -14.57 11.49 -0.19
CA GLY A 82 -13.52 12.36 -0.72
C GLY A 82 -12.87 11.83 -2.01
N VAL A 83 -12.17 12.71 -2.74
CA VAL A 83 -11.49 12.39 -4.01
C VAL A 83 -10.48 11.24 -3.88
N GLN A 84 -9.93 11.03 -2.69
CA GLN A 84 -8.90 10.02 -2.39
C GLN A 84 -9.38 8.58 -2.57
N GLY A 85 -10.71 8.35 -2.55
CA GLY A 85 -11.33 7.03 -2.73
C GLY A 85 -12.05 6.86 -4.07
N LEU A 86 -11.91 7.80 -5.00
CA LEU A 86 -12.47 7.69 -6.35
C LEU A 86 -11.44 7.09 -7.31
N ASP A 87 -11.94 6.43 -8.37
CA ASP A 87 -11.14 6.00 -9.53
C ASP A 87 -11.83 6.39 -10.85
N GLY A 88 -11.13 6.21 -11.96
CA GLY A 88 -11.67 6.41 -13.31
C GLY A 88 -12.14 7.84 -13.59
N GLU A 89 -13.23 7.95 -14.36
CA GLU A 89 -13.79 9.26 -14.76
C GLU A 89 -14.26 10.08 -13.55
N ALA A 90 -14.87 9.45 -12.54
CA ALA A 90 -15.33 10.15 -11.34
C ALA A 90 -14.16 10.80 -10.59
N HIS A 91 -13.01 10.12 -10.52
CA HIS A 91 -11.79 10.68 -9.98
C HIS A 91 -11.24 11.83 -10.82
N ARG A 92 -11.10 11.64 -12.15
CA ARG A 92 -10.58 12.68 -13.05
C ARG A 92 -11.41 13.95 -13.01
N ALA A 93 -12.74 13.81 -13.11
CA ALA A 93 -13.67 14.93 -13.07
C ALA A 93 -13.62 15.70 -11.74
N ARG A 94 -13.43 14.99 -10.61
CA ARG A 94 -13.31 15.64 -9.30
C ARG A 94 -11.94 16.27 -9.07
N LYS A 95 -10.89 15.65 -9.59
CA LYS A 95 -9.50 16.07 -9.34
C LYS A 95 -9.14 17.36 -10.08
N GLY A 96 -9.69 17.57 -11.29
CA GLY A 96 -9.65 18.84 -12.03
C GLY A 96 -8.29 19.50 -12.10
#